data_AF-A0A8B6F0C6-F1
#
_entry.id   AF-A0A8B6F0C6-F1
#
_cell.length_a   1.000
_cell.length_b   1.000
_cell.length_c   1.000
_cell.angle_alpha   90.00
_cell.angle_beta   90.00
_cell.angle_gamma   90.00
#
_symmetry.space_group_name_H-M   'P 1'
#
loop_
_entity.id
_entity.type
_entity.pdbx_description
1 polymer ?
#
loop_
_entity_poly.entity_id
_entity_poly.type
_entity_poly.pdbx_seq_one_letter_code
_entity_poly.pdbx_strand_id
1 'polypeptide(L)'
;ICLMIIISFVVRSAIAIICLDCRLIPQPYDCTTVTECSTNEVCYIEKYETSNGLKTWHLYNVGCKPLNSCTSSGQRLPVVGKRSARKSIDTTKCHECCSDKDICNLEGHCGSANFTKPFGSTLCYDCPLSKHANTCNQLTLCDSDSACSIKQTRNLLGEARWMHGCSQKSQCTTITNSYRQGICSFCCDTELCNRNCTIQSTIAPSPTTTTTTMASTTPIPQTAPIITQTVILPTNIRYGNTVTIQCLATGNPKPTIDFLVKGNGLGANVYVDPTTHILAISNFSSYDEVFYRCVASNSLGDDHKDFKLQGQ
;
A
#
# COMPACT_ATOMS: atom_id res chain seq x y z
N ILE A 1 -7.43 18.54 58.67
CA ILE A 1 -7.46 18.83 57.21
C ILE A 1 -6.41 17.92 56.58
N CYS A 2 -6.84 16.81 56.00
CA CYS A 2 -5.95 15.80 55.42
C CYS A 2 -5.66 16.21 53.97
N LEU A 3 -4.42 16.61 53.66
CA LEU A 3 -4.00 16.90 52.29
C LEU A 3 -3.83 15.56 51.55
N MET A 4 -4.81 15.21 50.72
CA MET A 4 -4.66 14.13 49.75
C MET A 4 -3.70 14.59 48.65
N ILE A 5 -2.46 14.11 48.70
CA ILE A 5 -1.50 14.23 47.60
C ILE A 5 -2.02 13.33 46.47
N ILE A 6 -2.68 13.94 45.49
CA ILE A 6 -3.06 13.28 44.25
C ILE A 6 -1.76 13.10 43.45
N ILE A 7 -1.10 11.95 43.63
CA ILE A 7 -0.04 11.51 42.73
C ILE A 7 -0.74 11.15 41.42
N SER A 8 -0.74 12.09 40.47
CA SER A 8 -1.17 11.83 39.09
C SER A 8 -0.21 10.82 38.48
N PHE A 9 -0.56 9.54 38.56
CA PHE A 9 0.03 8.51 37.71
C PHE A 9 -0.34 8.84 36.28
N VAL A 10 0.55 9.54 35.57
CA VAL A 10 0.52 9.59 34.12
C VAL A 10 0.81 8.17 33.65
N VAL A 11 -0.25 7.37 33.45
CA VAL A 11 -0.16 6.14 32.68
C VAL A 11 0.24 6.59 31.27
N ARG A 12 1.54 6.58 30.97
CA ARG A 12 2.01 6.70 29.59
C ARG A 12 1.44 5.48 28.87
N SER A 13 0.36 5.68 28.12
CA SER A 13 -0.13 4.68 27.18
C SER A 13 1.05 4.24 26.32
N ALA A 14 1.49 3.00 26.48
CA ALA A 14 2.48 2.41 25.57
C ALA A 14 1.84 2.44 24.19
N ILE A 15 2.41 3.24 23.28
CA ILE A 15 1.89 3.40 21.92
C ILE A 15 2.19 2.10 21.20
N ALA A 16 1.16 1.45 20.65
CA ALA A 16 1.34 0.30 19.78
C ALA A 16 2.10 0.75 18.52
N ILE A 17 3.20 0.08 18.21
CA ILE A 17 4.08 0.37 17.06
C ILE A 17 3.63 -0.43 15.85
N ILE A 18 3.82 0.12 14.66
CA ILE A 18 3.54 -0.57 13.39
C ILE A 18 4.84 -1.12 12.84
N CYS A 19 4.85 -2.38 12.41
CA CYS A 19 6.01 -3.01 11.80
C CYS A 19 5.65 -3.65 10.45
N LEU A 20 6.62 -3.74 9.54
CA LEU A 20 6.48 -4.61 8.37
C LEU A 20 6.31 -6.06 8.83
N ASP A 21 5.41 -6.81 8.20
CA ASP A 21 5.18 -8.22 8.52
C ASP A 21 5.15 -9.07 7.25
N CYS A 22 6.29 -9.69 6.96
CA CYS A 22 6.50 -10.53 5.80
C CYS A 22 7.48 -11.66 6.12
N ARG A 23 7.42 -12.72 5.33
CA ARG A 23 8.29 -13.90 5.48
C ARG A 23 8.93 -14.25 4.15
N LEU A 24 10.19 -14.66 4.18
CA LEU A 24 10.96 -15.15 3.04
C LEU A 24 10.97 -14.20 1.84
N ILE A 25 11.06 -12.89 2.10
CA ILE A 25 11.14 -11.88 1.04
C ILE A 25 12.58 -11.68 0.57
N PRO A 26 12.82 -11.37 -0.72
CA PRO A 26 14.16 -11.09 -1.23
C PRO A 26 14.80 -9.87 -0.58
N GLN A 27 14.01 -8.82 -0.33
CA GLN A 27 14.44 -7.61 0.39
C GLN A 27 13.34 -7.08 1.31
N PRO A 28 13.68 -6.38 2.41
CA PRO A 28 12.69 -5.81 3.34
C PRO A 28 11.68 -4.85 2.70
N TYR A 29 12.12 -4.05 1.72
CA TYR A 29 11.24 -3.09 1.03
C TYR A 29 10.25 -3.75 0.08
N ASP A 30 10.44 -5.03 -0.28
CA ASP A 30 9.44 -5.80 -1.04
C ASP A 30 8.22 -6.16 -0.16
N CYS A 31 8.30 -5.88 1.15
CA CYS A 31 7.17 -6.09 2.05
C CYS A 31 6.11 -5.01 1.87
N THR A 32 4.94 -5.42 1.39
CA THR A 32 3.79 -4.55 1.14
C THR A 32 2.75 -4.60 2.26
N THR A 33 3.06 -5.24 3.38
CA THR A 33 2.12 -5.47 4.47
C THR A 33 2.67 -5.03 5.82
N VAL A 34 1.81 -4.44 6.64
CA VAL A 34 2.14 -4.04 8.01
C VAL A 34 1.18 -4.66 9.01
N THR A 35 1.65 -4.73 10.25
CA THR A 35 0.84 -5.15 11.38
C THR A 35 1.09 -4.23 12.57
N GLU A 36 0.10 -4.12 13.45
CA GLU A 36 0.19 -3.38 14.70
C GLU A 36 0.67 -4.33 15.79
N CYS A 37 1.84 -4.04 16.35
CA CYS A 37 2.44 -4.88 17.37
C CYS A 37 1.79 -4.65 18.74
N SER A 38 1.80 -5.69 19.56
CA SER A 38 1.39 -5.60 20.95
C SER A 38 2.30 -4.64 21.72
N THR A 39 1.83 -4.12 22.86
CA THR A 39 2.58 -3.14 23.69
C THR A 39 3.93 -3.64 24.22
N ASN A 40 4.18 -4.96 24.21
CA ASN A 40 5.43 -5.59 24.62
C ASN A 40 6.23 -6.19 23.45
N GLU A 41 5.83 -5.87 22.22
CA GLU A 41 6.48 -6.31 21.00
C GLU A 41 7.21 -5.14 20.34
N VAL A 42 8.26 -5.48 19.61
CA VAL A 42 9.09 -4.55 18.84
C VAL A 42 9.23 -5.05 17.41
N CYS A 43 9.60 -4.16 16.49
CA CYS A 43 9.90 -4.60 15.13
C CYS A 43 11.19 -5.41 15.13
N TYR A 44 11.23 -6.46 14.32
CA TYR A 44 12.45 -7.21 14.06
C TYR A 44 12.70 -7.40 12.57
N ILE A 45 13.96 -7.68 12.26
CA ILE A 45 14.42 -8.16 10.97
C ILE A 45 15.41 -9.32 11.17
N GLU A 46 15.23 -10.38 10.39
CA GLU A 46 16.12 -11.54 10.34
C GLU A 46 16.57 -11.78 8.91
N LYS A 47 17.87 -12.02 8.71
CA LYS A 47 18.46 -12.39 7.42
C LYS A 47 18.87 -13.84 7.43
N TYR A 48 18.43 -14.57 6.42
CA TYR A 48 18.74 -15.96 6.16
C TYR A 48 19.69 -16.07 4.98
N GLU A 49 20.56 -17.06 5.02
CA GLU A 49 21.47 -17.38 3.92
C GLU A 49 21.30 -18.84 3.56
N THR A 50 20.87 -19.07 2.33
CA THR A 50 20.66 -20.41 1.78
C THR A 50 21.51 -20.56 0.53
N SER A 51 22.08 -21.74 0.36
CA SER A 51 22.96 -22.04 -0.77
C SER A 51 22.69 -23.44 -1.31
N ASN A 52 22.87 -23.62 -2.62
CA ASN A 52 22.83 -24.93 -3.29
C ASN A 52 24.23 -25.40 -3.75
N GLY A 53 25.30 -24.80 -3.21
CA GLY A 53 26.68 -25.09 -3.59
C GLY A 53 27.21 -24.33 -4.82
N LEU A 54 26.34 -23.77 -5.67
CA LEU A 54 26.74 -22.89 -6.81
C LEU A 54 26.33 -21.43 -6.62
N LYS A 55 25.24 -21.18 -5.90
CA LYS A 55 24.67 -19.85 -5.71
C LYS A 55 24.19 -19.72 -4.27
N THR A 56 24.45 -18.56 -3.69
CA THR A 56 23.94 -18.14 -2.39
C THR A 56 22.84 -17.11 -2.61
N TRP A 57 21.73 -17.26 -1.92
CA TRP A 57 20.66 -16.27 -1.88
C TRP A 57 20.36 -15.88 -0.44
N HIS A 58 19.88 -14.65 -0.29
CA HIS A 58 19.47 -14.09 0.99
C HIS A 58 17.95 -13.92 1.01
N LEU A 59 17.34 -14.27 2.13
CA LEU A 59 15.92 -14.08 2.40
C LEU A 59 15.76 -13.35 3.73
N TYR A 60 14.69 -12.57 3.85
CA TYR A 60 14.43 -11.78 5.05
C TYR A 60 13.08 -12.15 5.67
N ASN A 61 13.03 -12.13 6.99
CA ASN A 61 11.79 -12.12 7.76
C ASN A 61 11.72 -10.80 8.53
N VAL A 62 10.57 -10.15 8.47
CA VAL A 62 10.28 -8.91 9.20
C VAL A 62 8.95 -9.07 9.92
N GLY A 63 8.79 -8.51 11.11
CA GLY A 63 7.54 -8.62 11.86
C GLY A 63 7.62 -8.00 13.25
N CYS A 64 6.65 -8.37 14.09
CA CYS A 64 6.68 -8.13 15.53
C CYS A 64 7.33 -9.31 16.25
N LYS A 65 8.09 -9.02 17.32
CA LYS A 65 8.59 -10.03 18.25
C LYS A 65 8.57 -9.48 19.67
N PRO A 66 8.33 -10.30 20.70
CA PRO A 66 8.41 -9.85 22.08
C PRO A 66 9.77 -9.23 22.42
N LEU A 67 9.78 -8.10 23.16
CA LEU A 67 11.00 -7.36 23.51
C LEU A 67 12.09 -8.24 24.16
N ASN A 68 11.67 -9.21 24.99
CA ASN A 68 12.59 -10.15 25.65
C ASN A 68 13.34 -11.07 24.66
N SER A 69 12.77 -11.34 23.48
CA SER A 69 13.39 -12.14 22.43
C SER A 69 14.52 -11.39 21.71
N CYS A 70 14.56 -10.05 21.85
CA CYS A 70 15.59 -9.19 21.29
C CYS A 70 16.76 -8.97 22.27
N THR A 71 16.51 -9.04 23.58
CA THR A 71 17.54 -8.83 24.62
C THR A 71 18.60 -9.94 24.69
N SER A 72 18.32 -11.12 24.16
CA SER A 72 19.27 -12.25 24.08
C SER A 72 20.24 -12.17 22.90
N SER A 73 20.08 -11.19 21.99
CA SER A 73 20.89 -11.08 20.76
C SER A 73 21.70 -9.77 20.68
N GLY A 74 21.74 -8.96 21.74
CA GLY A 74 22.48 -7.69 21.81
C GLY A 74 24.00 -7.81 21.94
N GLN A 75 24.58 -9.03 21.88
CA GLN A 75 26.03 -9.20 21.72
C GLN A 75 26.32 -9.52 20.26
N ARG A 76 27.08 -8.64 19.60
CA ARG A 76 27.88 -9.00 18.41
C ARG A 76 28.80 -10.16 18.81
N LEU A 77 28.33 -11.40 18.66
CA LEU A 77 29.16 -12.59 18.77
C LEU A 77 29.62 -12.97 17.36
N PRO A 78 30.92 -12.92 17.04
CA PRO A 78 31.44 -13.68 15.92
C PRO A 78 31.45 -15.16 16.35
N VAL A 79 30.38 -15.90 16.05
CA VAL A 79 30.37 -17.34 16.33
C VAL A 79 31.18 -18.06 15.24
N VAL A 80 32.49 -18.14 15.47
CA VAL A 80 33.33 -19.17 14.85
C VAL A 80 33.10 -20.49 15.60
N GLY A 81 32.53 -21.46 14.87
CA GLY A 81 32.82 -22.90 15.03
C GLY A 81 31.86 -23.73 15.89
N LYS A 82 31.31 -24.80 15.30
CA LYS A 82 31.77 -26.19 15.53
C LYS A 82 30.96 -27.18 14.68
N ARG A 83 31.68 -28.17 14.13
CA ARG A 83 31.15 -29.25 13.29
C ARG A 83 30.10 -30.05 14.06
N SER A 84 28.89 -30.15 13.52
CA SER A 84 27.96 -31.24 13.83
C SER A 84 27.15 -31.60 12.60
N ALA A 85 27.22 -32.87 12.23
CA ALA A 85 26.69 -33.41 11.00
C ALA A 85 25.18 -33.69 11.13
N ARG A 86 24.33 -32.87 10.49
CA ARG A 86 23.08 -33.26 9.80
C ARG A 86 22.36 -32.05 9.17
N LYS A 87 22.48 -31.98 7.84
CA LYS A 87 21.55 -31.50 6.79
C LYS A 87 20.30 -30.68 7.22
N SER A 88 20.40 -29.35 7.12
CA SER A 88 19.38 -28.42 6.60
C SER A 88 20.03 -27.03 6.46
N ILE A 89 20.13 -26.50 5.24
CA ILE A 89 20.84 -25.27 4.91
C ILE A 89 19.89 -24.09 5.11
N ASP A 90 19.71 -23.65 6.34
CA ASP A 90 19.16 -22.32 6.62
C ASP A 90 19.62 -21.83 7.99
N THR A 91 20.71 -21.05 8.02
CA THR A 91 21.24 -20.48 9.26
C THR A 91 20.99 -18.98 9.27
N THR A 92 20.23 -18.48 10.24
CA THR A 92 20.02 -17.04 10.46
C THR A 92 21.38 -16.35 10.64
N LYS A 93 21.72 -15.43 9.73
CA LYS A 93 23.00 -14.71 9.70
C LYS A 93 22.97 -13.39 10.44
N CYS A 94 21.80 -12.81 10.56
CA CYS A 94 21.60 -11.56 11.28
C CYS A 94 20.19 -11.52 11.88
N HIS A 95 20.11 -10.89 13.05
CA HIS A 95 18.90 -10.60 13.77
C HIS A 95 19.05 -9.20 14.40
N GLU A 96 18.15 -8.29 14.08
CA GLU A 96 18.10 -6.94 14.64
C GLU A 96 16.67 -6.63 15.09
N CYS A 97 16.54 -5.83 16.14
CA CYS A 97 15.26 -5.31 16.62
C CYS A 97 15.35 -3.80 16.84
N CYS A 98 14.21 -3.14 16.71
CA CYS A 98 14.10 -1.70 16.86
C CYS A 98 12.69 -1.33 17.35
N SER A 99 12.58 -0.20 18.05
CA SER A 99 11.33 0.28 18.66
C SER A 99 11.25 1.80 18.74
N ASP A 100 12.09 2.50 18.00
CA ASP A 100 12.24 3.95 18.00
C ASP A 100 11.19 4.65 17.13
N LYS A 101 10.65 3.97 16.10
CA LYS A 101 9.62 4.48 15.20
C LYS A 101 8.87 3.36 14.47
N ASP A 102 7.70 3.70 13.92
CA ASP A 102 6.98 2.80 13.01
C ASP A 102 7.86 2.37 11.84
N ILE A 103 7.77 1.08 11.47
CA ILE A 103 8.47 0.46 10.36
C ILE A 103 10.00 0.61 10.47
N CYS A 104 10.55 0.71 11.68
CA CYS A 104 12.00 0.76 11.86
C CYS A 104 12.71 -0.50 11.30
N ASN A 105 12.00 -1.62 11.13
CA ASN A 105 12.52 -2.83 10.49
C ASN A 105 12.65 -2.76 8.96
N LEU A 106 12.29 -1.63 8.34
CA LEU A 106 12.70 -1.27 6.98
C LEU A 106 14.15 -0.77 6.93
N GLU A 107 14.61 -0.15 8.02
CA GLU A 107 15.95 0.45 8.13
C GLU A 107 16.97 -0.47 8.79
N GLY A 108 16.53 -1.56 9.41
CA GLY A 108 17.42 -2.60 9.93
C GLY A 108 18.19 -3.25 8.78
N HIS A 109 19.47 -2.93 8.62
CA HIS A 109 20.18 -3.28 7.39
C HIS A 109 20.76 -4.68 7.38
N CYS A 110 20.89 -5.37 8.52
CA CYS A 110 21.50 -6.71 8.60
C CYS A 110 22.75 -6.90 7.71
N GLY A 111 23.58 -5.84 7.62
CA GLY A 111 24.78 -5.78 6.79
C GLY A 111 24.58 -5.79 5.26
N SER A 112 23.37 -5.57 4.75
CA SER A 112 23.15 -5.29 3.32
C SER A 112 23.67 -3.89 2.97
N ALA A 113 24.38 -3.76 1.84
CA ALA A 113 24.96 -2.49 1.41
C ALA A 113 23.85 -1.46 1.18
N ASN A 114 23.86 -0.33 1.92
CA ASN A 114 22.98 0.86 1.81
C ASN A 114 21.92 0.80 0.69
N PHE A 115 20.92 -0.08 0.84
CA PHE A 115 19.81 -0.14 -0.10
C PHE A 115 18.83 0.95 0.29
N THR A 116 19.12 2.13 -0.23
CA THR A 116 18.30 3.32 -0.10
C THR A 116 17.02 3.09 -0.91
N LYS A 117 15.87 3.28 -0.27
CA LYS A 117 14.59 3.56 -0.94
C LYS A 117 14.84 4.45 -2.17
N PRO A 118 14.19 4.24 -3.34
CA PRO A 118 14.38 5.11 -4.50
C PRO A 118 14.32 6.58 -4.10
N PHE A 119 15.29 7.38 -4.55
CA PHE A 119 15.46 8.74 -4.05
C PHE A 119 14.16 9.55 -4.15
N GLY A 120 13.72 10.10 -3.02
CA GLY A 120 12.50 10.91 -2.91
C GLY A 120 11.18 10.13 -2.87
N SER A 121 11.18 8.80 -2.98
CA SER A 121 9.94 8.01 -2.90
C SER A 121 9.27 8.11 -1.53
N THR A 122 7.94 7.98 -1.53
CA THR A 122 6.91 7.91 -0.46
C THR A 122 6.46 6.50 -0.03
N LEU A 123 6.41 6.04 1.22
CA LEU A 123 5.75 4.76 1.60
C LEU A 123 4.40 5.12 2.20
N CYS A 124 3.33 4.65 1.58
CA CYS A 124 1.97 5.06 1.91
C CYS A 124 1.06 3.85 2.09
N TYR A 125 0.01 4.01 2.90
CA TYR A 125 -1.08 3.04 2.91
C TYR A 125 -1.79 3.02 1.56
N ASP A 126 -2.16 1.84 1.09
CA ASP A 126 -2.81 1.64 -0.22
C ASP A 126 -3.90 0.57 -0.13
N CYS A 127 -5.08 1.00 0.30
CA CYS A 127 -6.25 0.14 0.40
C CYS A 127 -7.42 0.76 -0.34
N PRO A 128 -8.00 0.04 -1.31
CA PRO A 128 -9.26 0.46 -1.89
C PRO A 128 -10.39 0.20 -0.88
N LEU A 129 -11.13 1.26 -0.53
CA LEU A 129 -12.39 1.18 0.20
C LEU A 129 -12.29 0.45 1.56
N SER A 130 -11.32 0.80 2.39
CA SER A 130 -11.22 0.29 3.76
C SER A 130 -12.47 0.67 4.58
N LYS A 131 -12.83 -0.18 5.55
CA LYS A 131 -14.00 0.03 6.41
C LYS A 131 -13.81 1.16 7.42
N HIS A 132 -12.56 1.47 7.77
CA HIS A 132 -12.18 2.55 8.67
C HIS A 132 -10.82 3.11 8.27
N ALA A 133 -10.58 4.40 8.52
CA ALA A 133 -9.33 5.10 8.18
C ALA A 133 -8.05 4.54 8.83
N ASN A 134 -8.17 3.70 9.86
CA ASN A 134 -7.04 3.10 10.58
C ASN A 134 -6.88 1.59 10.31
N THR A 135 -7.75 0.99 9.49
CA THR A 135 -7.77 -0.46 9.22
C THR A 135 -6.97 -0.89 7.98
N CYS A 136 -6.45 0.06 7.21
CA CYS A 136 -5.57 -0.29 6.10
C CYS A 136 -4.25 -0.87 6.61
N ASN A 137 -3.84 -2.01 6.06
CA ASN A 137 -2.61 -2.72 6.39
C ASN A 137 -1.75 -3.05 5.16
N GLN A 138 -2.15 -2.57 3.98
CA GLN A 138 -1.41 -2.71 2.73
C GLN A 138 -0.65 -1.41 2.46
N LEU A 139 0.55 -1.53 1.92
CA LEU A 139 1.46 -0.45 1.61
C LEU A 139 1.84 -0.45 0.14
N THR A 140 2.20 0.73 -0.34
CA THR A 140 2.79 0.93 -1.66
C THR A 140 3.90 1.98 -1.60
N LEU A 141 4.83 1.90 -2.55
CA LEU A 141 5.86 2.91 -2.77
C LEU A 141 5.37 3.91 -3.81
N CYS A 142 5.19 5.15 -3.39
CA CYS A 142 4.90 6.29 -4.24
C CYS A 142 6.18 6.91 -4.80
N ASP A 143 6.15 7.34 -6.05
CA ASP A 143 7.27 8.02 -6.69
C ASP A 143 7.59 9.39 -6.06
N SER A 144 8.71 10.00 -6.45
CA SER A 144 9.19 11.27 -5.88
C SER A 144 8.23 12.45 -6.01
N ASP A 145 7.37 12.42 -7.03
CA ASP A 145 6.38 13.46 -7.32
C ASP A 145 5.00 13.16 -6.71
N SER A 146 4.92 12.14 -5.86
CA SER A 146 3.69 11.71 -5.19
C SER A 146 3.81 11.86 -3.68
N ALA A 147 2.66 12.07 -3.03
CA ALA A 147 2.46 12.17 -1.61
C ALA A 147 1.44 11.13 -1.16
N CYS A 148 1.48 10.73 0.12
CA CYS A 148 0.47 9.87 0.68
C CYS A 148 -0.87 10.59 0.72
N SER A 149 -1.95 9.89 0.41
CA SER A 149 -3.29 10.47 0.39
C SER A 149 -4.32 9.54 1.01
N ILE A 150 -5.30 10.14 1.68
CA ILE A 150 -6.50 9.45 2.17
C ILE A 150 -7.72 10.25 1.75
N LYS A 151 -8.76 9.54 1.30
CA LYS A 151 -10.04 10.11 0.92
C LYS A 151 -11.18 9.26 1.43
N GLN A 152 -12.09 9.89 2.17
CA GLN A 152 -13.36 9.30 2.55
C GLN A 152 -14.33 9.39 1.37
N THR A 153 -14.90 8.24 1.03
CA THR A 153 -15.92 8.06 0.01
C THR A 153 -17.12 7.32 0.63
N ARG A 154 -18.16 7.09 -0.16
CA ARG A 154 -19.28 6.23 0.21
C ARG A 154 -19.35 5.05 -0.74
N ASN A 155 -19.65 3.86 -0.23
CA ASN A 155 -19.96 2.72 -1.08
C ASN A 155 -21.38 2.84 -1.67
N LEU A 156 -21.77 1.85 -2.46
CA LEU A 156 -23.10 1.78 -3.10
C LEU A 156 -24.28 1.77 -2.11
N LEU A 157 -24.03 1.40 -0.85
CA LEU A 157 -25.02 1.39 0.23
C LEU A 157 -25.03 2.72 1.03
N GLY A 158 -24.23 3.71 0.61
CA GLY A 158 -24.09 5.00 1.30
C GLY A 158 -23.21 4.95 2.56
N GLU A 159 -22.57 3.82 2.86
CA GLU A 159 -21.68 3.65 4.00
C GLU A 159 -20.32 4.30 3.73
N ALA A 160 -19.76 4.96 4.74
CA ALA A 160 -18.42 5.54 4.63
C ALA A 160 -17.36 4.45 4.38
N ARG A 161 -16.44 4.75 3.46
CA ARG A 161 -15.26 3.96 3.11
C ARG A 161 -14.07 4.89 2.93
N TRP A 162 -12.86 4.39 3.11
CA TRP A 162 -11.65 5.18 2.98
C TRP A 162 -10.76 4.60 1.89
N MET A 163 -10.31 5.46 0.98
CA MET A 163 -9.36 5.14 -0.06
C MET A 163 -8.02 5.70 0.39
N HIS A 164 -7.03 4.82 0.49
CA HIS A 164 -5.64 5.19 0.76
C HIS A 164 -4.84 4.97 -0.51
N GLY A 165 -3.81 5.79 -0.76
CA GLY A 165 -2.88 5.55 -1.86
C GLY A 165 -1.98 6.75 -2.13
N CYS A 166 -1.31 6.71 -3.27
CA CYS A 166 -0.46 7.79 -3.78
C CYS A 166 -1.29 8.83 -4.54
N SER A 167 -1.08 10.11 -4.24
CA SER A 167 -1.58 11.22 -5.05
C SER A 167 -0.42 12.09 -5.51
N GLN A 168 -0.47 12.58 -6.75
CA GLN A 168 0.57 13.50 -7.23
C GLN A 168 0.60 14.77 -6.36
N LYS A 169 1.81 15.24 -6.03
CA LYS A 169 2.03 16.45 -5.22
C LYS A 169 1.32 17.68 -5.82
N SER A 170 1.26 17.76 -7.15
CA SER A 170 0.49 18.78 -7.88
C SER A 170 -1.00 18.78 -7.51
N GLN A 171 -1.62 17.60 -7.40
CA GLN A 171 -3.02 17.43 -6.98
C GLN A 171 -3.22 17.72 -5.49
N CYS A 172 -2.17 17.55 -4.68
CA CYS A 172 -2.19 17.75 -3.24
C CYS A 172 -2.11 19.23 -2.81
N THR A 173 -1.57 20.13 -3.64
CA THR A 173 -1.48 21.58 -3.32
C THR A 173 -2.84 22.27 -3.17
N THR A 174 -3.89 21.74 -3.81
CA THR A 174 -5.29 22.21 -3.68
C THR A 174 -6.06 21.53 -2.53
N ILE A 175 -5.51 20.46 -1.96
CA ILE A 175 -6.10 19.67 -0.87
C ILE A 175 -5.35 19.99 0.43
N THR A 176 -5.29 21.28 0.77
CA THR A 176 -4.85 21.72 2.10
C THR A 176 -5.93 21.40 3.10
N ASN A 177 -5.73 20.35 3.92
CA ASN A 177 -6.45 20.01 5.16
C ASN A 177 -7.92 20.46 5.19
N SER A 178 -8.66 20.18 4.12
CA SER A 178 -10.00 20.71 3.99
C SER A 178 -10.96 19.69 4.57
N TYR A 179 -11.10 19.72 5.89
CA TYR A 179 -12.34 19.36 6.58
C TYR A 179 -13.47 20.31 6.13
N ARG A 180 -13.78 20.36 4.84
CA ARG A 180 -14.98 21.01 4.34
C ARG A 180 -16.10 19.98 4.46
N GLN A 181 -17.05 20.25 5.35
CA GLN A 181 -18.31 19.51 5.49
C GLN A 181 -18.22 18.07 6.05
N GLY A 182 -17.20 17.72 6.83
CA GLY A 182 -17.15 16.44 7.57
C GLY A 182 -16.72 15.22 6.74
N ILE A 183 -16.12 15.45 5.57
CA ILE A 183 -15.51 14.41 4.74
C ILE A 183 -13.99 14.49 4.93
N CYS A 184 -13.38 13.40 5.36
CA CYS A 184 -11.94 13.30 5.47
C CYS A 184 -11.27 13.25 4.09
N SER A 185 -10.43 14.23 3.76
CA SER A 185 -9.49 14.09 2.64
C SER A 185 -8.26 14.96 2.84
N PHE A 186 -7.08 14.36 2.76
CA PHE A 186 -5.82 15.09 2.83
C PHE A 186 -4.69 14.34 2.11
N CYS A 187 -3.64 15.09 1.78
CA CYS A 187 -2.35 14.56 1.40
C CYS A 187 -1.28 14.92 2.43
N CYS A 188 -0.19 14.17 2.45
CA CYS A 188 0.94 14.42 3.33
C CYS A 188 2.21 13.76 2.77
N ASP A 189 3.36 14.41 2.99
CA ASP A 189 4.64 14.05 2.39
C ASP A 189 5.52 13.15 3.28
N THR A 190 5.01 12.74 4.45
CA THR A 190 5.74 11.85 5.36
C THR A 190 5.32 10.40 5.17
N GLU A 191 6.15 9.45 5.60
CA GLU A 191 5.81 8.02 5.54
C GLU A 191 4.50 7.74 6.31
N LEU A 192 3.64 6.89 5.74
CA LEU A 192 2.44 6.32 6.38
C LEU A 192 1.42 7.32 6.93
N CYS A 193 1.55 8.60 6.61
CA CYS A 193 0.77 9.65 7.25
C CYS A 193 -0.69 9.67 6.81
N ASN A 194 -1.04 8.95 5.75
CA ASN A 194 -2.41 8.78 5.28
C ASN A 194 -3.19 7.73 6.09
N ARG A 195 -2.95 7.66 7.41
CA ARG A 195 -3.68 6.86 8.39
C ARG A 195 -4.51 7.77 9.28
N ASN A 196 -5.53 7.18 9.91
CA ASN A 196 -6.22 7.73 11.07
C ASN A 196 -6.89 9.09 10.82
N CYS A 197 -7.94 9.06 10.03
CA CYS A 197 -8.79 10.23 9.86
C CYS A 197 -9.83 10.33 10.96
N THR A 198 -9.41 10.91 12.08
CA THR A 198 -10.30 11.20 13.21
C THR A 198 -11.01 12.53 12.97
N ILE A 199 -12.34 12.53 13.02
CA ILE A 199 -13.15 13.76 13.04
C ILE A 199 -12.79 14.53 14.31
N GLN A 200 -11.79 15.40 14.26
CA GLN A 200 -11.58 16.39 15.30
C GLN A 200 -12.54 17.55 15.02
N SER A 201 -13.76 17.44 15.54
CA SER A 201 -14.63 18.61 15.74
C SER A 201 -14.01 19.51 16.80
N THR A 202 -12.92 20.19 16.46
CA THR A 202 -12.37 21.28 17.26
C THR A 202 -11.99 22.40 16.32
N ILE A 203 -12.93 23.33 16.13
CA ILE A 203 -12.59 24.71 15.77
C ILE A 203 -11.69 25.22 16.90
N ALA A 204 -10.40 25.36 16.63
CA ALA A 204 -9.51 26.21 17.40
C ALA A 204 -8.61 26.96 16.40
N PRO A 205 -8.40 28.27 16.59
CA PRO A 205 -7.68 29.11 15.64
C PRO A 205 -6.18 28.83 15.76
N SER A 206 -5.48 28.74 14.63
CA SER A 206 -4.02 28.90 14.65
C SER A 206 -3.67 30.27 14.04
N PRO A 207 -2.76 31.04 14.65
CA PRO A 207 -2.39 32.37 14.19
C PRO A 207 -1.31 32.31 13.08
N THR A 208 -1.52 33.17 12.07
CA THR A 208 -0.56 34.11 11.45
C THR A 208 0.64 33.57 10.63
N THR A 209 0.48 33.74 9.31
CA THR A 209 1.44 34.14 8.26
C THR A 209 2.85 33.54 8.19
N THR A 210 3.15 32.99 7.01
CA THR A 210 4.36 33.37 6.26
C THR A 210 4.07 33.33 4.75
N THR A 211 4.32 34.48 4.12
CA THR A 211 4.16 34.74 2.70
C THR A 211 5.38 34.20 1.95
N THR A 212 5.18 33.33 0.95
CA THR A 212 6.21 33.06 -0.07
C THR A 212 5.58 32.93 -1.45
N THR A 213 6.19 33.66 -2.38
CA THR A 213 5.78 34.04 -3.73
C THR A 213 5.60 32.84 -4.69
N MET A 214 4.49 32.79 -5.43
CA MET A 214 4.28 31.79 -6.50
C MET A 214 4.70 32.31 -7.88
N ALA A 215 5.45 31.50 -8.61
CA ALA A 215 5.71 31.67 -10.04
C ALA A 215 4.61 30.94 -10.85
N SER A 216 4.11 31.61 -11.88
CA SER A 216 3.03 31.19 -12.75
C SER A 216 3.54 30.46 -14.00
N THR A 217 3.12 29.21 -14.21
CA THR A 217 3.27 28.47 -15.47
C THR A 217 1.89 28.10 -16.03
N THR A 218 1.76 28.19 -17.35
CA THR A 218 0.50 28.04 -18.10
C THR A 218 -0.03 26.59 -18.07
N PRO A 219 -1.33 26.36 -17.82
CA PRO A 219 -1.91 25.03 -17.68
C PRO A 219 -2.06 24.30 -19.02
N ILE A 220 -1.71 23.01 -19.03
CA ILE A 220 -1.92 22.08 -20.16
C ILE A 220 -3.44 21.85 -20.33
N PRO A 221 -3.99 21.80 -21.56
CA PRO A 221 -5.41 21.56 -21.78
C PRO A 221 -5.85 20.18 -21.24
N GLN A 222 -6.82 20.21 -20.32
CA GLN A 222 -7.43 19.01 -19.73
C GLN A 222 -8.54 18.48 -20.65
N THR A 223 -8.64 17.15 -20.77
CA THR A 223 -9.62 16.45 -21.61
C THR A 223 -10.22 15.26 -20.86
N ALA A 224 -11.52 15.04 -21.02
CA ALA A 224 -12.21 13.87 -20.48
C ALA A 224 -11.70 12.57 -21.12
N PRO A 225 -11.90 11.41 -20.47
CA PRO A 225 -11.46 10.13 -20.98
C PRO A 225 -12.18 9.78 -22.28
N ILE A 226 -11.48 9.12 -23.20
CA ILE A 226 -12.05 8.52 -24.40
C ILE A 226 -11.39 7.17 -24.58
N ILE A 227 -12.18 6.10 -24.59
CA ILE A 227 -11.72 4.74 -24.90
C ILE A 227 -11.50 4.66 -26.41
N THR A 228 -10.23 4.53 -26.80
CA THR A 228 -9.83 4.46 -28.20
C THR A 228 -9.85 3.03 -28.74
N GLN A 229 -9.58 2.04 -27.89
CA GLN A 229 -9.51 0.65 -28.32
C GLN A 229 -9.82 -0.33 -27.18
N THR A 230 -10.45 -1.44 -27.54
CA THR A 230 -10.56 -2.64 -26.70
C THR A 230 -9.89 -3.80 -27.41
N VAL A 231 -8.89 -4.40 -26.77
CA VAL A 231 -8.09 -5.52 -27.30
C VAL A 231 -8.48 -6.78 -26.54
N ILE A 232 -8.87 -7.83 -27.27
CA ILE A 232 -9.28 -9.14 -26.71
C ILE A 232 -8.37 -10.22 -27.28
N LEU A 233 -7.75 -11.02 -26.43
CA LEU A 233 -6.81 -12.07 -26.81
C LEU A 233 -7.10 -13.39 -26.09
N PRO A 234 -7.20 -14.53 -26.80
CA PRO A 234 -7.21 -14.64 -28.26
C PRO A 234 -8.53 -14.11 -28.86
N THR A 235 -8.49 -13.65 -30.12
CA THR A 235 -9.69 -13.18 -30.84
C THR A 235 -10.69 -14.29 -31.13
N ASN A 236 -10.21 -15.54 -31.24
CA ASN A 236 -11.04 -16.74 -31.29
C ASN A 236 -11.04 -17.40 -29.91
N ILE A 237 -12.08 -17.11 -29.13
CA ILE A 237 -12.24 -17.61 -27.77
C ILE A 237 -12.76 -19.03 -27.85
N ARG A 238 -12.03 -19.98 -27.26
CA ARG A 238 -12.47 -21.37 -27.11
C ARG A 238 -12.76 -21.66 -25.65
N TYR A 239 -13.72 -22.54 -25.40
CA TYR A 239 -13.98 -22.99 -24.04
C TYR A 239 -12.73 -23.62 -23.42
N GLY A 240 -12.49 -23.32 -22.14
CA GLY A 240 -11.31 -23.77 -21.39
C GLY A 240 -10.06 -22.90 -21.53
N ASN A 241 -10.02 -21.98 -22.50
CA ASN A 241 -8.87 -21.09 -22.66
C ASN A 241 -8.91 -19.89 -21.70
N THR A 242 -7.75 -19.30 -21.46
CA THR A 242 -7.65 -17.99 -20.81
C THR A 242 -7.86 -16.88 -21.82
N VAL A 243 -8.79 -15.97 -21.54
CA VAL A 243 -9.07 -14.77 -22.33
C VAL A 243 -8.54 -13.55 -21.59
N THR A 244 -7.84 -12.66 -22.29
CA THR A 244 -7.34 -11.40 -21.74
C THR A 244 -7.96 -10.22 -22.47
N ILE A 245 -8.23 -9.16 -21.74
CA ILE A 245 -8.93 -7.98 -22.21
C ILE A 245 -8.20 -6.73 -21.72
N GLN A 246 -7.87 -5.85 -22.64
CA GLN A 246 -7.22 -4.58 -22.37
C GLN A 246 -8.02 -3.44 -22.99
N CYS A 247 -8.22 -2.36 -22.24
CA CYS A 247 -8.75 -1.12 -22.78
C CYS A 247 -7.69 -0.04 -22.83
N LEU A 248 -7.61 0.60 -23.98
CA LEU A 248 -6.77 1.77 -24.19
C LEU A 248 -7.67 2.99 -24.21
N ALA A 249 -7.35 3.97 -23.35
CA ALA A 249 -8.05 5.23 -23.27
C ALA A 249 -7.07 6.41 -23.28
N THR A 250 -7.49 7.51 -23.88
CA THR A 250 -6.79 8.80 -23.83
C THR A 250 -7.57 9.77 -22.95
N GLY A 251 -6.90 10.79 -22.43
CA GLY A 251 -7.50 11.78 -21.54
C GLY A 251 -6.40 12.51 -20.79
N ASN A 252 -6.68 13.74 -20.36
CA ASN A 252 -5.77 14.53 -19.56
C ASN A 252 -6.55 15.13 -18.38
N PRO A 253 -6.40 14.61 -17.15
CA PRO A 253 -5.42 13.62 -16.70
C PRO A 253 -5.57 12.21 -17.30
N LYS A 254 -4.50 11.41 -17.31
CA LYS A 254 -4.51 10.04 -17.86
C LYS A 254 -5.63 9.21 -17.19
N PRO A 255 -6.51 8.55 -17.95
CA PRO A 255 -7.61 7.80 -17.36
C PRO A 255 -7.18 6.52 -16.64
N THR A 256 -7.88 6.16 -15.56
CA THR A 256 -7.83 4.84 -14.94
C THR A 256 -8.81 3.89 -15.62
N ILE A 257 -8.44 2.62 -15.75
CA ILE A 257 -9.27 1.60 -16.42
C ILE A 257 -9.83 0.62 -15.39
N ASP A 258 -11.15 0.47 -15.40
CA ASP A 258 -11.89 -0.49 -14.60
C ASP A 258 -12.78 -1.38 -15.47
N PHE A 259 -13.08 -2.59 -15.01
CA PHE A 259 -13.99 -3.51 -15.68
C PHE A 259 -15.20 -3.85 -14.82
N LEU A 260 -16.36 -3.86 -15.45
CA LEU A 260 -17.64 -4.24 -14.88
C LEU A 260 -18.24 -5.39 -15.70
N VAL A 261 -18.89 -6.32 -15.04
CA VAL A 261 -19.63 -7.41 -15.69
C VAL A 261 -21.12 -7.17 -15.47
N LYS A 262 -21.91 -7.04 -16.55
CA LYS A 262 -23.38 -6.98 -16.45
C LYS A 262 -23.91 -8.39 -16.16
N GLY A 263 -23.88 -8.77 -14.88
CA GLY A 263 -24.24 -10.06 -14.31
C GLY A 263 -23.88 -10.12 -12.81
N ASN A 264 -24.05 -11.26 -12.15
CA ASN A 264 -23.67 -11.46 -10.74
C ASN A 264 -22.14 -11.46 -10.56
N GLY A 265 -21.52 -10.27 -10.53
CA GLY A 265 -20.12 -10.06 -10.12
C GLY A 265 -19.05 -10.66 -11.04
N LEU A 266 -17.79 -10.35 -10.76
CA LEU A 266 -16.63 -11.04 -11.33
C LEU A 266 -16.53 -12.42 -10.67
N GLY A 267 -16.66 -13.49 -11.47
CA GLY A 267 -16.49 -14.86 -10.97
C GLY A 267 -15.06 -15.10 -10.47
N ALA A 268 -14.85 -16.16 -9.68
CA ALA A 268 -13.53 -16.52 -9.14
C ALA A 268 -12.47 -16.80 -10.23
N ASN A 269 -12.91 -17.04 -11.46
CA ASN A 269 -12.08 -17.24 -12.64
C ASN A 269 -11.66 -15.93 -13.33
N VAL A 270 -12.20 -14.78 -12.91
CA VAL A 270 -11.90 -13.46 -13.47
C VAL A 270 -10.96 -12.69 -12.53
N TYR A 271 -9.84 -12.22 -13.07
CA TYR A 271 -8.81 -11.48 -12.36
C TYR A 271 -8.51 -10.17 -13.11
N VAL A 272 -8.42 -9.05 -12.40
CA VAL A 272 -7.94 -7.79 -12.97
C VAL A 272 -6.55 -7.54 -12.41
N ASP A 273 -5.56 -7.44 -13.29
CA ASP A 273 -4.21 -7.13 -12.89
C ASP A 273 -4.14 -5.68 -12.38
N PRO A 274 -3.74 -5.45 -11.12
CA PRO A 274 -3.80 -4.13 -10.50
C PRO A 274 -2.73 -3.16 -11.04
N THR A 275 -1.73 -3.66 -11.77
CA THR A 275 -0.62 -2.86 -12.31
C THR A 275 -0.89 -2.47 -13.76
N THR A 276 -1.35 -3.43 -14.56
CA THR A 276 -1.55 -3.28 -16.00
C THR A 276 -2.99 -2.94 -16.38
N HIS A 277 -3.93 -3.07 -15.43
CA HIS A 277 -5.37 -2.96 -15.66
C HIS A 277 -5.85 -3.87 -16.80
N ILE A 278 -5.26 -5.06 -16.91
CA ILE A 278 -5.69 -6.11 -17.87
C ILE A 278 -6.60 -7.07 -17.13
N LEU A 279 -7.78 -7.34 -17.70
CA LEU A 279 -8.69 -8.36 -17.20
C LEU A 279 -8.34 -9.71 -17.83
N ALA A 280 -8.17 -10.75 -17.02
CA ALA A 280 -7.95 -12.12 -17.42
C ALA A 280 -9.10 -13.01 -16.92
N ILE A 281 -9.68 -13.81 -17.81
CA ILE A 281 -10.70 -14.81 -17.54
C ILE A 281 -10.06 -16.16 -17.78
N SER A 282 -9.83 -16.91 -16.72
CA SER A 282 -9.32 -18.28 -16.80
C SER A 282 -10.46 -19.26 -17.09
N ASN A 283 -10.15 -20.35 -17.82
CA ASN A 283 -11.10 -21.43 -18.08
C ASN A 283 -12.47 -20.94 -18.62
N PHE A 284 -12.44 -20.17 -19.71
CA PHE A 284 -13.63 -19.53 -20.28
C PHE A 284 -14.75 -20.55 -20.55
N SER A 285 -15.97 -20.24 -20.12
CA SER A 285 -17.13 -21.12 -20.17
C SER A 285 -18.36 -20.41 -20.76
N SER A 286 -19.44 -21.15 -21.01
CA SER A 286 -20.72 -20.55 -21.45
C SER A 286 -21.31 -19.58 -20.42
N TYR A 287 -20.93 -19.67 -19.14
CA TYR A 287 -21.32 -18.72 -18.10
C TYR A 287 -20.58 -17.38 -18.20
N ASP A 288 -19.45 -17.34 -18.89
CA ASP A 288 -18.64 -16.14 -19.08
C ASP A 288 -19.06 -15.35 -20.35
N GLU A 289 -20.06 -15.84 -21.11
CA GLU A 289 -20.63 -15.18 -22.31
C GLU A 289 -21.60 -14.03 -21.96
N VAL A 290 -21.16 -13.16 -21.07
CA VAL A 290 -21.89 -12.00 -20.56
C VAL A 290 -21.39 -10.71 -21.20
N PHE A 291 -22.05 -9.59 -20.88
CA PHE A 291 -21.58 -8.27 -21.29
C PHE A 291 -20.53 -7.77 -20.32
N TYR A 292 -19.36 -7.47 -20.86
CA TYR A 292 -18.28 -6.80 -20.16
C TYR A 292 -18.32 -5.32 -20.53
N ARG A 293 -18.11 -4.48 -19.53
CA ARG A 293 -18.02 -3.03 -19.66
C ARG A 293 -16.66 -2.61 -19.18
N CYS A 294 -15.94 -1.92 -20.04
CA CYS A 294 -14.75 -1.21 -19.65
C CYS A 294 -15.09 0.24 -19.36
N VAL A 295 -14.54 0.80 -18.29
CA VAL A 295 -14.73 2.19 -17.87
C VAL A 295 -13.37 2.87 -17.80
N ALA A 296 -13.24 4.00 -18.48
CA ALA A 296 -12.10 4.88 -18.39
C ALA A 296 -12.51 6.15 -17.63
N SER A 297 -11.84 6.45 -16.51
CA SER A 297 -12.22 7.55 -15.61
C SER A 297 -11.08 8.54 -15.41
N ASN A 298 -11.38 9.84 -15.42
CA ASN A 298 -10.47 10.88 -14.94
C ASN A 298 -11.27 12.01 -14.26
N SER A 299 -10.60 13.08 -13.84
CA SER A 299 -11.22 14.20 -13.13
C SER A 299 -12.28 14.97 -13.94
N LEU A 300 -12.31 14.83 -15.27
CA LEU A 300 -13.25 15.52 -16.15
C LEU A 300 -14.45 14.66 -16.57
N GLY A 301 -14.48 13.38 -16.21
CA GLY A 301 -15.60 12.50 -16.46
C GLY A 301 -15.18 11.06 -16.72
N ASP A 302 -16.10 10.30 -17.31
CA ASP A 302 -15.95 8.89 -17.58
C ASP A 302 -16.37 8.58 -19.02
N ASP A 303 -15.70 7.62 -19.64
CA ASP A 303 -16.14 6.97 -20.88
C ASP A 303 -16.24 5.46 -20.67
N HIS A 304 -17.11 4.79 -21.42
CA HIS A 304 -17.30 3.34 -21.28
C HIS A 304 -17.60 2.62 -22.59
N LYS A 305 -17.14 1.37 -22.67
CA LYS A 305 -17.38 0.49 -23.81
C LYS A 305 -17.91 -0.86 -23.36
N ASP A 306 -19.06 -1.23 -23.88
CA ASP A 306 -19.69 -2.54 -23.69
C ASP A 306 -19.31 -3.47 -24.84
N PHE A 307 -18.92 -4.71 -24.53
CA PHE A 307 -18.68 -5.76 -25.51
C PHE A 307 -19.11 -7.12 -24.92
N LYS A 308 -19.48 -8.05 -25.82
CA LYS A 308 -19.89 -9.39 -25.44
C LYS A 308 -18.81 -10.38 -25.89
N LEU A 309 -18.40 -11.27 -24.99
CA LEU A 309 -17.54 -12.39 -25.35
C LEU A 309 -18.40 -13.58 -25.79
N GLN A 310 -17.95 -14.30 -26.80
CA GLN A 310 -18.59 -15.51 -27.31
C GLN A 310 -17.53 -16.58 -27.53
N GLY A 311 -17.74 -17.75 -26.93
CA GLY A 311 -16.91 -18.93 -27.10
C GLY A 311 -17.31 -19.71 -28.35
N GLN A 312 -16.36 -20.47 -28.88
CA GLN A 312 -16.53 -21.45 -29.95
C GLN A 312 -16.12 -22.85 -29.47
#